data_AF-A0AAV6WQI3-F1
#
_entry.id   AF-A0AAV6WQI3-F1
#
_cell.length_a   1.000
_cell.length_b   1.000
_cell.length_c   1.000
_cell.angle_alpha   90.00
_cell.angle_beta   90.00
_cell.angle_gamma   90.00
#
_symmetry.space_group_name_H-M   'P 1'
#
loop_
_entity.id
_entity.type
_entity.pdbx_description
1 polymer ?
#
loop_
_entity_poly.entity_id
_entity_poly.type
_entity_poly.pdbx_seq_one_letter_code
_entity_poly.pdbx_strand_id
1 'polypeptide(L)'
;MTASACNGNHDEGTMIAAASDAIWEKGAACGKTYKVTCTGATNKGVSHPCTGQDVVVKIVDYCPRGCRGTIDLSQEAFSAIANTDAGKINVNFNDTTGVLLMVTVASLSLAFLAYADKGTATYYTPPYVPSACNGNHDEGTMIAAASDAIWEKGAACGKTYKVTCTGATNKGVSHPCTGQDVVVKIVDYCPRGCRGTIDLSQEAFSAIANTDAGKINVNFNE
;
A
#
# COMPACT_ATOMS: atom_id res chain seq x y z
N MET A 1 38.97 -3.86 16.91
CA MET A 1 38.13 -3.07 16.00
C MET A 1 39.08 -2.24 15.16
N THR A 2 39.12 -2.49 13.86
CA THR A 2 39.84 -1.62 12.91
C THR A 2 39.03 -0.36 12.72
N ALA A 3 39.70 0.79 12.71
CA ALA A 3 39.05 2.06 12.45
C ALA A 3 38.42 2.04 11.06
N SER A 4 37.14 2.42 10.96
CA SER A 4 36.44 2.53 9.69
C SER A 4 36.72 3.88 9.03
N ALA A 5 36.68 3.93 7.70
CA ALA A 5 36.90 5.15 6.94
C ALA A 5 35.82 6.22 7.20
N CYS A 6 34.61 5.84 7.63
CA CYS A 6 33.53 6.79 7.89
C CYS A 6 33.57 7.38 9.30
N ASN A 7 33.72 6.54 10.34
CA ASN A 7 33.50 6.96 11.74
C ASN A 7 34.66 6.60 12.68
N GLY A 8 35.81 6.16 12.15
CA GLY A 8 36.97 5.81 12.96
C GLY A 8 36.69 4.61 13.86
N ASN A 9 36.91 4.75 15.17
CA ASN A 9 36.76 3.65 16.15
C ASN A 9 35.34 3.53 16.74
N HIS A 10 34.34 4.19 16.16
CA HIS A 10 32.97 4.13 16.66
C HIS A 10 32.30 2.79 16.29
N ASP A 11 31.49 2.24 17.19
CA ASP A 11 30.72 1.03 16.95
C ASP A 11 29.46 1.35 16.14
N GLU A 12 29.33 0.72 14.98
CA GLU A 12 28.24 0.94 14.02
C GLU A 12 27.28 -0.26 13.94
N GLY A 13 27.46 -1.24 14.83
CA GLY A 13 26.71 -2.48 14.85
C GLY A 13 27.17 -3.48 13.78
N THR A 14 26.37 -4.54 13.60
CA THR A 14 26.76 -5.68 12.75
C THR A 14 26.13 -5.66 11.36
N MET A 15 25.04 -4.92 11.12
CA MET A 15 24.40 -4.82 9.80
C MET A 15 25.05 -3.71 8.96
N ILE A 16 26.32 -3.92 8.64
CA ILE A 16 27.21 -2.92 8.02
C ILE A 16 27.90 -3.48 6.78
N ALA A 17 28.41 -2.58 5.95
CA ALA A 17 29.19 -2.94 4.77
C ALA A 17 30.29 -1.91 4.45
N ALA A 18 31.31 -2.37 3.71
CA ALA A 18 32.32 -1.51 3.11
C ALA A 18 32.01 -1.30 1.61
N ALA A 19 32.13 -0.05 1.16
CA ALA A 19 31.85 0.33 -0.22
C ALA A 19 33.13 0.33 -1.07
N SER A 20 33.09 -0.33 -2.22
CA SER A 20 34.16 -0.22 -3.23
C SER A 20 34.12 1.13 -3.95
N ASP A 21 35.12 1.40 -4.81
CA ASP A 21 35.15 2.58 -5.69
C ASP A 21 33.83 2.81 -6.47
N ALA A 22 33.08 1.75 -6.77
CA ALA A 22 31.81 1.84 -7.48
C ALA A 22 30.69 2.51 -6.67
N ILE A 23 30.79 2.54 -5.34
CA ILE A 23 29.78 3.08 -4.42
C ILE A 23 30.34 4.25 -3.61
N TRP A 24 31.64 4.22 -3.28
CA TRP A 24 32.27 5.06 -2.25
C TRP A 24 32.08 6.59 -2.42
N GLU A 25 32.04 7.09 -3.67
CA GLU A 25 31.80 8.51 -3.99
C GLU A 25 32.64 9.50 -3.14
N LYS A 26 33.94 9.23 -2.98
CA LYS A 26 34.86 10.05 -2.14
C LYS A 26 34.37 10.23 -0.69
N GLY A 27 33.71 9.21 -0.13
CA GLY A 27 33.17 9.21 1.23
C GLY A 27 31.72 9.67 1.33
N ALA A 28 31.08 10.12 0.24
CA ALA A 28 29.65 10.47 0.25
C ALA A 28 28.76 9.25 0.52
N ALA A 29 29.28 8.03 0.34
CA ALA A 29 28.57 6.80 0.70
C ALA A 29 28.44 6.60 2.23
N CYS A 30 29.26 7.25 3.05
CA CYS A 30 29.26 7.05 4.49
C CYS A 30 27.88 7.31 5.11
N GLY A 31 27.41 6.36 5.92
CA GLY A 31 26.11 6.43 6.58
C GLY A 31 24.91 6.13 5.68
N LYS A 32 25.10 6.04 4.35
CA LYS A 32 24.03 5.59 3.45
C LYS A 32 23.68 4.14 3.73
N THR A 33 22.40 3.83 3.64
CA THR A 33 21.88 2.48 3.79
C THR A 33 21.56 1.89 2.43
N TYR A 34 21.79 0.60 2.26
CA TYR A 34 21.50 -0.13 1.04
C TYR A 34 20.69 -1.38 1.36
N LYS A 35 19.60 -1.58 0.63
CA LYS A 35 18.89 -2.87 0.61
C LYS A 35 19.62 -3.80 -0.34
N VAL A 36 20.08 -4.94 0.15
CA VAL A 36 20.88 -5.94 -0.58
C VAL A 36 20.12 -7.25 -0.68
N THR A 37 20.02 -7.76 -1.90
CA THR A 37 19.31 -8.99 -2.26
C THR A 37 20.26 -9.93 -2.97
N CYS A 38 20.40 -11.17 -2.49
CA CYS A 38 21.16 -12.22 -3.20
C CYS A 38 20.40 -12.66 -4.46
N THR A 39 21.09 -12.67 -5.61
CA THR A 39 20.52 -13.06 -6.91
C THR A 39 21.12 -14.35 -7.48
N GLY A 40 22.19 -14.86 -6.88
CA GLY A 40 22.74 -16.17 -7.24
C GLY A 40 24.22 -16.34 -6.91
N ALA A 41 24.80 -17.45 -7.36
CA ALA A 41 26.21 -17.76 -7.15
C ALA A 41 27.12 -17.08 -8.17
N THR A 42 28.34 -16.74 -7.77
CA THR A 42 29.41 -16.39 -8.72
C THR A 42 30.28 -17.59 -9.11
N ASN A 43 30.23 -18.67 -8.34
CA ASN A 43 31.14 -19.82 -8.46
C ASN A 43 30.35 -21.12 -8.61
N LYS A 44 30.94 -22.13 -9.26
CA LYS A 44 30.29 -23.44 -9.49
C LYS A 44 30.16 -24.32 -8.24
N GLY A 45 30.77 -23.94 -7.11
CA GLY A 45 30.84 -24.75 -5.89
C GLY A 45 29.58 -24.73 -5.02
N VAL A 46 28.74 -23.70 -5.13
CA VAL A 46 27.48 -23.58 -4.38
C VAL A 46 26.39 -23.18 -5.36
N SER A 47 25.54 -24.14 -5.75
CA SER A 47 24.53 -23.92 -6.81
C SER A 47 23.35 -23.05 -6.37
N HIS A 48 23.04 -23.00 -5.07
CA HIS A 48 21.92 -22.24 -4.51
C HIS A 48 22.35 -21.51 -3.23
N PRO A 49 23.11 -20.41 -3.35
CA PRO A 49 23.67 -19.75 -2.18
C PRO A 49 22.66 -18.87 -1.45
N CYS A 50 21.59 -18.41 -2.10
CA CYS A 50 20.67 -17.42 -1.52
C CYS A 50 19.68 -18.04 -0.54
N THR A 51 19.43 -17.37 0.58
CA THR A 51 18.41 -17.77 1.59
C THR A 51 16.99 -17.37 1.20
N GLY A 52 16.86 -16.44 0.24
CA GLY A 52 15.58 -15.82 -0.15
C GLY A 52 15.20 -14.59 0.69
N GLN A 53 16.08 -14.14 1.60
CA GLN A 53 15.89 -12.94 2.40
C GLN A 53 16.68 -11.75 1.84
N ASP A 54 16.24 -10.55 2.22
CA ASP A 54 16.93 -9.29 1.95
C ASP A 54 17.48 -8.71 3.26
N VAL A 55 18.58 -7.95 3.19
CA VAL A 55 19.10 -7.18 4.31
C VAL A 55 19.23 -5.71 3.99
N VAL A 56 19.13 -4.86 5.00
CA VAL A 56 19.53 -3.45 4.91
C VAL A 56 20.83 -3.29 5.67
N VAL A 57 21.86 -2.79 4.99
CA VAL A 57 23.18 -2.53 5.57
C VAL A 57 23.53 -1.06 5.50
N LYS A 58 24.27 -0.56 6.49
CA LYS A 58 24.84 0.80 6.46
C LYS A 58 26.27 0.75 5.95
N ILE A 59 26.63 1.66 5.03
CA ILE A 59 28.03 1.83 4.62
C ILE A 59 28.78 2.55 5.72
N VAL A 60 29.78 1.88 6.27
CA VAL A 60 30.59 2.41 7.38
C VAL A 60 32.08 2.45 7.05
N ASP A 61 32.49 1.81 5.96
CA ASP A 61 33.91 1.73 5.61
C ASP A 61 34.14 1.83 4.10
N TYR A 62 35.38 2.14 3.74
CA TYR A 62 35.87 2.13 2.38
C TYR A 62 36.65 0.86 2.11
N CYS A 63 36.33 0.25 0.99
CA CYS A 63 36.99 -0.93 0.50
C CYS A 63 37.84 -0.54 -0.73
N PRO A 64 39.16 -0.38 -0.58
CA PRO A 64 40.05 0.06 -1.65
C PRO A 64 40.24 -1.03 -2.72
N ARG A 65 40.95 -0.68 -3.80
CA ARG A 65 41.30 -1.62 -4.87
C ARG A 65 41.97 -2.88 -4.32
N GLY A 66 41.24 -4.00 -4.35
CA GLY A 66 41.68 -5.28 -3.80
C GLY A 66 40.57 -6.11 -3.15
N CYS A 67 39.44 -5.50 -2.80
CA CYS A 67 38.31 -6.27 -2.26
C CYS A 67 37.63 -7.13 -3.32
N ARG A 68 36.96 -8.19 -2.85
CA ARG A 68 36.40 -9.25 -3.70
C ARG A 68 35.00 -8.93 -4.26
N GLY A 69 34.37 -7.81 -3.89
CA GLY A 69 33.01 -7.45 -4.28
C GLY A 69 32.76 -5.95 -4.41
N THR A 70 31.64 -5.58 -5.04
CA THR A 70 31.19 -4.19 -5.23
C THR A 70 30.73 -3.56 -3.91
N ILE A 71 30.16 -4.37 -3.03
CA ILE A 71 29.79 -4.08 -1.65
C ILE A 71 30.26 -5.26 -0.80
N ASP A 72 31.04 -4.98 0.25
CA ASP A 72 31.59 -6.00 1.14
C ASP A 72 30.80 -6.03 2.44
N LEU A 73 29.96 -7.05 2.59
CA LEU A 73 29.03 -7.17 3.72
C LEU A 73 29.77 -7.70 4.95
N SER A 74 29.35 -7.27 6.14
CA SER A 74 29.72 -7.96 7.38
C SER A 74 29.31 -9.43 7.32
N GLN A 75 29.95 -10.26 8.16
CA GLN A 75 29.62 -11.68 8.24
C GLN A 75 28.15 -11.91 8.58
N GLU A 76 27.61 -11.12 9.52
CA GLU A 76 26.21 -11.18 9.93
C GLU A 76 25.28 -10.85 8.76
N ALA A 77 25.53 -9.73 8.06
CA ALA A 77 24.71 -9.33 6.92
C ALA A 77 24.80 -10.33 5.74
N PHE A 78 25.99 -10.88 5.48
CA PHE A 78 26.18 -11.89 4.46
C PHE A 78 25.41 -13.18 4.78
N SER A 79 25.55 -13.69 6.02
CA SER A 79 24.92 -14.94 6.45
C SER A 79 23.38 -14.90 6.43
N ALA A 80 22.81 -13.70 6.57
CA ALA A 80 21.36 -13.50 6.48
C ALA A 80 20.82 -13.70 5.06
N ILE A 81 21.58 -13.31 4.02
CA ILE A 81 21.11 -13.41 2.62
C ILE A 81 21.70 -14.59 1.86
N ALA A 82 22.81 -15.17 2.31
CA ALA A 82 23.46 -16.27 1.61
C ALA A 82 24.29 -17.22 2.49
N ASN A 83 24.48 -18.43 1.98
CA ASN A 83 25.42 -19.42 2.52
C ASN A 83 26.85 -18.87 2.48
N THR A 84 27.50 -18.80 3.65
CA THR A 84 28.86 -18.28 3.83
C THR A 84 29.93 -19.05 3.04
N ASP A 85 29.70 -20.32 2.73
CA ASP A 85 30.60 -21.16 1.92
C ASP A 85 30.70 -20.67 0.47
N ALA A 86 29.70 -19.90 0.00
CA ALA A 86 29.77 -19.30 -1.33
C ALA A 86 30.92 -18.30 -1.44
N GLY A 87 31.23 -17.59 -0.34
CA GLY A 87 32.28 -16.56 -0.22
C GLY A 87 32.11 -15.32 -1.09
N LYS A 88 31.41 -15.43 -2.23
CA LYS A 88 31.03 -14.37 -3.15
C LYS A 88 29.73 -14.77 -3.85
N ILE A 89 28.83 -13.81 -3.96
CA ILE A 89 27.49 -13.97 -4.54
C ILE A 89 27.20 -12.81 -5.49
N ASN A 90 26.29 -13.04 -6.44
CA ASN A 90 25.68 -11.96 -7.19
C ASN A 90 24.61 -11.31 -6.32
N VAL A 91 24.57 -9.97 -6.32
CA VAL A 91 23.62 -9.20 -5.53
C VAL A 91 23.01 -8.07 -6.36
N ASN A 92 21.75 -7.78 -6.08
CA ASN A 92 21.16 -6.48 -6.39
C ASN A 92 21.23 -5.63 -5.12
N PHE A 93 21.67 -4.39 -5.22
CA PHE A 93 21.72 -3.46 -4.10
C PHE A 93 21.17 -2.10 -4.53
N ASN A 94 20.30 -1.53 -3.70
CA ASN A 94 19.66 -0.25 -3.97
C ASN A 94 19.85 0.68 -2.78
N ASP A 95 20.26 1.92 -3.05
CA ASP A 95 20.41 2.97 -2.04
C ASP A 95 19.03 3.28 -1.43
N THR A 96 18.88 3.04 -0.13
CA THR A 96 17.63 3.32 0.60
C THR A 96 17.54 4.77 1.07
N THR A 97 18.61 5.57 0.94
CA THR A 97 18.55 7.02 1.25
C THR A 97 17.74 7.81 0.22
N GLY A 98 17.54 7.27 -0.99
CA GLY A 98 16.60 7.79 -1.99
C GLY A 98 15.12 7.46 -1.71
N VAL A 99 14.81 6.69 -0.66
CA VAL A 99 13.43 6.27 -0.33
C VAL A 99 12.78 7.19 0.70
N LEU A 100 13.50 8.17 1.27
CA LEU A 100 12.95 9.11 2.25
C LEU A 100 12.56 10.49 1.65
N LEU A 101 12.80 10.73 0.35
CA LEU A 101 12.49 12.00 -0.33
C LEU A 101 11.91 11.83 -1.75
N MET A 102 11.20 10.72 -2.00
CA MET A 102 10.37 10.52 -3.20
C MET A 102 8.89 10.38 -2.82
N VAL A 103 8.36 11.37 -2.08
CA VAL A 103 6.90 11.59 -1.98
C VAL A 103 6.48 12.89 -2.69
N THR A 104 7.41 13.69 -3.22
CA THR A 104 7.02 14.90 -3.97
C THR A 104 7.88 15.11 -5.22
N VAL A 105 7.18 15.17 -6.36
CA VAL A 105 7.61 15.66 -7.68
C VAL A 105 8.19 14.63 -8.67
N ALA A 106 7.39 13.61 -9.01
CA ALA A 106 7.44 12.96 -10.33
C ALA A 106 6.07 12.40 -10.75
N SER A 107 5.08 13.28 -10.96
CA SER A 107 3.96 13.04 -11.89
C SER A 107 3.14 14.33 -12.07
N LEU A 108 3.58 15.21 -12.98
CA LEU A 108 2.66 16.16 -13.62
C LEU A 108 2.08 15.54 -14.91
N SER A 109 1.68 14.28 -14.79
CA SER A 109 0.49 13.76 -15.45
C SER A 109 -0.49 13.51 -14.30
N LEU A 110 -1.44 14.43 -14.10
CA LEU A 110 -2.62 14.12 -13.30
C LEU A 110 -3.46 13.11 -14.09
N ALA A 111 -2.98 11.87 -14.18
CA ALA A 111 -3.90 10.76 -14.11
C ALA A 111 -4.40 10.79 -12.67
N PHE A 112 -5.53 11.47 -12.43
CA PHE A 112 -6.35 11.18 -11.28
C PHE A 112 -6.70 9.70 -11.40
N LEU A 113 -5.88 8.84 -10.80
CA LEU A 113 -6.33 7.53 -10.40
C LEU A 113 -7.39 7.84 -9.34
N ALA A 114 -8.65 7.97 -9.78
CA ALA A 114 -9.77 7.92 -8.89
C ALA A 114 -9.72 6.54 -8.24
N TYR A 115 -9.09 6.46 -7.07
CA TYR A 115 -9.15 5.28 -6.23
C TYR A 115 -10.59 5.20 -5.77
N ALA A 116 -11.37 4.35 -6.43
CA ALA A 116 -12.68 4.01 -5.93
C ALA A 116 -12.48 3.07 -4.75
N ASP A 117 -12.97 3.50 -3.60
CA ASP A 117 -13.01 2.67 -2.40
C ASP A 117 -13.93 1.47 -2.63
N LYS A 118 -13.56 0.35 -2.03
CA LYS A 118 -14.31 -0.90 -2.14
C LYS A 118 -15.17 -1.09 -0.90
N GLY A 119 -16.40 -1.52 -1.11
CA GLY A 119 -17.28 -1.84 -0.01
C GLY A 119 -18.46 -2.67 -0.45
N THR A 120 -19.50 -2.64 0.38
CA THR A 120 -20.78 -3.28 0.05
C THR A 120 -21.89 -2.26 0.13
N ALA A 121 -22.90 -2.40 -0.72
CA ALA A 121 -24.13 -1.62 -0.64
C ALA A 121 -25.30 -2.49 -0.23
N THR A 122 -26.17 -1.94 0.62
CA THR A 122 -27.52 -2.42 0.88
C THR A 122 -28.51 -1.32 0.51
N TYR A 123 -29.80 -1.53 0.78
CA TYR A 123 -30.77 -0.46 0.67
C TYR A 123 -31.82 -0.45 1.77
N TYR A 124 -32.40 0.72 1.98
CA TYR A 124 -33.55 0.96 2.85
C TYR A 124 -34.69 1.60 2.07
N THR A 125 -35.91 1.48 2.59
CA THR A 125 -37.13 1.97 1.96
C THR A 125 -37.67 3.20 2.68
N PRO A 126 -38.55 3.98 2.06
CA PRO A 126 -39.19 5.12 2.73
C PRO A 126 -39.89 4.72 4.05
N PRO A 127 -40.06 5.66 4.99
CA PRO A 127 -39.73 7.09 4.87
C PRO A 127 -38.23 7.38 5.01
N TYR A 128 -37.74 8.33 4.21
CA TYR A 128 -36.34 8.79 4.23
C TYR A 128 -36.06 9.96 5.19
N VAL A 129 -37.12 10.42 5.87
CA VAL A 129 -37.06 11.44 6.92
C VAL A 129 -37.66 10.87 8.21
N PRO A 130 -37.19 11.30 9.40
CA PRO A 130 -36.06 12.20 9.59
C PRO A 130 -34.72 11.53 9.31
N SER A 131 -33.76 12.29 8.80
CA SER A 131 -32.38 11.83 8.60
C SER A 131 -31.41 12.47 9.59
N ALA A 132 -30.30 11.81 9.88
CA ALA A 132 -29.29 12.32 10.81
C ALA A 132 -28.65 13.65 10.37
N CYS A 133 -28.52 13.89 9.06
CA CYS A 133 -27.91 15.13 8.57
C CYS A 133 -28.89 16.30 8.47
N ASN A 134 -30.15 16.05 8.07
CA ASN A 134 -31.08 17.10 7.65
C ASN A 134 -32.41 17.10 8.42
N GLY A 135 -32.60 16.20 9.38
CA GLY A 135 -33.84 16.10 10.15
C GLY A 135 -35.03 15.82 9.24
N ASN A 136 -36.11 16.59 9.36
CA ASN A 136 -37.34 16.40 8.59
C ASN A 136 -37.30 16.99 7.16
N HIS A 137 -36.15 17.48 6.69
CA HIS A 137 -36.05 18.02 5.34
C HIS A 137 -35.91 16.88 4.33
N ASP A 138 -36.81 16.86 3.34
CA ASP A 138 -36.78 15.88 2.25
C ASP A 138 -35.67 16.22 1.24
N GLU A 139 -34.72 15.31 1.08
CA GLU A 139 -33.57 15.44 0.19
C GLU A 139 -33.73 14.63 -1.11
N GLY A 140 -34.94 14.11 -1.35
CA GLY A 140 -35.29 13.28 -2.49
C GLY A 140 -34.87 11.83 -2.34
N THR A 141 -34.79 11.12 -3.47
CA THR A 141 -34.58 9.67 -3.49
C THR A 141 -33.17 9.26 -3.91
N MET A 142 -32.33 10.15 -4.47
CA MET A 142 -30.94 9.82 -4.82
C MET A 142 -30.00 10.08 -3.64
N ILE A 143 -30.24 9.32 -2.56
CA ILE A 143 -29.64 9.52 -1.25
C ILE A 143 -29.10 8.21 -0.68
N ALA A 144 -28.28 8.31 0.35
CA ALA A 144 -27.77 7.18 1.10
C ALA A 144 -27.49 7.51 2.57
N ALA A 145 -27.45 6.47 3.40
CA ALA A 145 -26.95 6.50 4.76
C ALA A 145 -25.50 5.97 4.80
N ALA A 146 -24.62 6.69 5.50
CA ALA A 146 -23.22 6.32 5.64
C ALA A 146 -23.01 5.42 6.87
N SER A 147 -22.32 4.30 6.71
CA SER A 147 -21.87 3.48 7.85
C SER A 147 -20.71 4.14 8.60
N ASP A 148 -20.30 3.57 9.74
CA ASP A 148 -19.09 3.99 10.48
C ASP A 148 -17.83 4.13 9.62
N ALA A 149 -17.74 3.40 8.51
CA ALA A 149 -16.61 3.47 7.58
C ALA A 149 -16.53 4.79 6.79
N ILE A 150 -17.67 5.47 6.59
CA ILE A 150 -17.77 6.71 5.81
C ILE A 150 -18.23 7.89 6.69
N TRP A 151 -19.00 7.64 7.74
CA TRP A 151 -19.73 8.66 8.51
C TRP A 151 -18.87 9.80 9.07
N GLU A 152 -17.65 9.49 9.53
CA GLU A 152 -16.67 10.45 10.04
C GLU A 152 -17.27 11.47 11.04
N LYS A 153 -18.05 11.00 12.02
CA LYS A 153 -18.74 11.84 13.02
C LYS A 153 -19.64 12.92 12.39
N GLY A 154 -20.26 12.62 11.25
CA GLY A 154 -21.14 13.53 10.52
C GLY A 154 -20.45 14.35 9.44
N ALA A 155 -19.11 14.26 9.30
CA ALA A 155 -18.41 14.93 8.19
C ALA A 155 -18.80 14.38 6.81
N ALA A 156 -19.44 13.21 6.77
CA ALA A 156 -20.02 12.64 5.56
C ALA A 156 -21.25 13.41 5.03
N CYS A 157 -21.95 14.13 5.89
CA CYS A 157 -23.22 14.78 5.54
C CYS A 157 -23.07 15.73 4.35
N GLY A 158 -23.96 15.59 3.36
CA GLY A 158 -24.01 16.41 2.16
C GLY A 158 -22.99 16.04 1.08
N LYS A 159 -22.03 15.16 1.36
CA LYS A 159 -21.10 14.64 0.35
C LYS A 159 -21.84 13.77 -0.66
N THR A 160 -21.44 13.83 -1.91
CA THR A 160 -21.97 12.98 -2.98
C THR A 160 -21.00 11.87 -3.30
N TYR A 161 -21.51 10.67 -3.54
CA TYR A 161 -20.69 9.53 -3.95
C TYR A 161 -21.23 8.96 -5.24
N LYS A 162 -20.33 8.73 -6.20
CA LYS A 162 -20.60 7.86 -7.34
C LYS A 162 -20.42 6.42 -6.90
N VAL A 163 -21.42 5.57 -7.09
CA VAL A 163 -21.46 4.18 -6.65
C VAL A 163 -21.69 3.27 -7.85
N THR A 164 -20.84 2.26 -7.98
CA THR A 164 -20.83 1.28 -9.06
C THR A 164 -20.97 -0.13 -8.49
N CYS A 165 -21.97 -0.89 -8.96
CA CYS A 165 -22.08 -2.31 -8.63
C CYS A 165 -20.94 -3.12 -9.29
N THR A 166 -20.26 -3.95 -8.50
CA THR A 166 -19.16 -4.81 -8.98
C THR A 166 -19.44 -6.29 -8.89
N GLY A 167 -20.51 -6.71 -8.19
CA GLY A 167 -20.98 -8.09 -8.23
C GLY A 167 -21.84 -8.52 -7.05
N ALA A 168 -22.16 -9.81 -7.03
CA ALA A 168 -22.96 -10.46 -6.01
C ALA A 168 -22.20 -10.64 -4.68
N THR A 169 -22.96 -10.60 -3.57
CA THR A 169 -22.46 -11.04 -2.24
C THR A 169 -23.07 -12.37 -1.80
N ASN A 170 -24.11 -12.85 -2.49
CA ASN A 170 -24.80 -14.09 -2.17
C ASN A 170 -25.00 -14.98 -3.41
N LYS A 171 -25.40 -16.23 -3.18
CA LYS A 171 -25.63 -17.24 -4.23
C LYS A 171 -27.02 -17.15 -4.89
N GLY A 172 -27.94 -16.36 -4.34
CA GLY A 172 -29.33 -16.27 -4.82
C GLY A 172 -29.47 -15.44 -6.09
N VAL A 173 -28.66 -14.37 -6.22
CA VAL A 173 -28.63 -13.51 -7.40
C VAL A 173 -27.18 -13.40 -7.88
N SER A 174 -26.80 -14.21 -8.87
CA SER A 174 -25.39 -14.31 -9.31
C SER A 174 -24.90 -13.11 -10.14
N HIS A 175 -25.81 -12.39 -10.80
CA HIS A 175 -25.50 -11.22 -11.64
C HIS A 175 -26.43 -10.05 -11.28
N PRO A 176 -26.22 -9.42 -10.11
CA PRO A 176 -27.15 -8.41 -9.64
C PRO A 176 -26.98 -7.07 -10.35
N CYS A 177 -25.81 -6.77 -10.92
CA CYS A 177 -25.50 -5.44 -11.45
C CYS A 177 -26.21 -5.16 -12.78
N THR A 178 -26.72 -3.93 -12.93
CA THR A 178 -27.32 -3.43 -14.19
C THR A 178 -26.27 -2.94 -15.19
N GLY A 179 -25.03 -2.70 -14.72
CA GLY A 179 -23.97 -2.06 -15.49
C GLY A 179 -24.01 -0.54 -15.49
N GLN A 180 -24.91 0.07 -14.71
CA GLN A 180 -24.99 1.51 -14.51
C GLN A 180 -24.33 1.94 -13.20
N ASP A 181 -24.04 3.24 -13.12
CA ASP A 181 -23.58 3.91 -11.90
C ASP A 181 -24.70 4.82 -11.36
N VAL A 182 -24.69 5.09 -10.06
CA VAL A 182 -25.59 6.08 -9.43
C VAL A 182 -24.78 7.09 -8.64
N VAL A 183 -25.21 8.34 -8.63
CA VAL A 183 -24.65 9.37 -7.74
C VAL A 183 -25.66 9.63 -6.63
N VAL A 184 -25.23 9.47 -5.38
CA VAL A 184 -26.09 9.65 -4.20
C VAL A 184 -25.50 10.66 -3.24
N LYS A 185 -26.36 11.42 -2.55
CA LYS A 185 -25.95 12.29 -1.45
C LYS A 185 -26.06 11.57 -0.10
N ILE A 186 -25.05 11.68 0.75
CA ILE A 186 -25.15 11.19 2.13
C ILE A 186 -26.04 12.14 2.93
N VAL A 187 -27.16 11.62 3.43
CA VAL A 187 -28.13 12.39 4.21
C VAL A 187 -28.40 11.78 5.59
N ASP A 188 -27.95 10.54 5.82
CA ASP A 188 -28.24 9.83 7.06
C ASP A 188 -27.05 9.02 7.56
N TYR A 189 -27.16 8.56 8.81
CA TYR A 189 -26.19 7.71 9.46
C TYR A 189 -26.74 6.31 9.62
N CYS A 190 -25.95 5.33 9.20
CA CYS A 190 -26.25 3.92 9.35
C CYS A 190 -25.38 3.32 10.47
N PRO A 191 -25.89 3.20 11.71
CA PRO A 191 -25.09 2.74 12.84
C PRO A 191 -24.70 1.25 12.73
N ARG A 192 -23.91 0.78 13.71
CA ARG A 192 -23.54 -0.64 13.84
C ARG A 192 -24.78 -1.54 13.75
N GLY A 193 -24.87 -2.31 12.67
CA GLY A 193 -26.03 -3.14 12.34
C GLY A 193 -26.45 -3.02 10.88
N CYS A 194 -26.10 -1.91 10.24
CA CYS A 194 -26.25 -1.76 8.80
C CYS A 194 -25.34 -2.73 8.06
N ARG A 195 -25.94 -3.48 7.14
CA ARG A 195 -25.31 -4.63 6.48
C ARG A 195 -24.42 -4.21 5.29
N GLY A 196 -24.25 -2.91 5.05
CA GLY A 196 -23.45 -2.33 3.98
C GLY A 196 -22.51 -1.22 4.46
N THR A 197 -21.49 -0.94 3.65
CA THR A 197 -20.60 0.22 3.79
C THR A 197 -21.34 1.52 3.47
N ILE A 198 -22.20 1.47 2.45
CA ILE A 198 -23.16 2.50 2.07
C ILE A 198 -24.56 1.87 2.02
N ASP A 199 -25.55 2.48 2.64
CA ASP A 199 -26.93 2.01 2.57
C ASP A 199 -27.69 2.96 1.66
N LEU A 200 -28.07 2.50 0.47
CA LEU A 200 -28.70 3.34 -0.55
C LEU A 200 -30.20 3.46 -0.28
N SER A 201 -30.84 4.51 -0.78
CA SER A 201 -32.29 4.44 -0.99
C SER A 201 -32.64 3.28 -1.93
N GLN A 202 -33.87 2.79 -1.86
CA GLN A 202 -34.35 1.74 -2.76
C GLN A 202 -34.24 2.17 -4.24
N GLU A 203 -34.57 3.43 -4.55
CA GLU A 203 -34.48 3.98 -5.90
C GLU A 203 -33.04 3.98 -6.41
N ALA A 204 -32.08 4.45 -5.59
CA ALA A 204 -30.68 4.48 -5.98
C ALA A 204 -30.08 3.08 -6.12
N PHE A 205 -30.44 2.14 -5.23
CA PHE A 205 -30.00 0.75 -5.36
C PHE A 205 -30.54 0.11 -6.63
N SER A 206 -31.83 0.29 -6.93
CA SER A 206 -32.48 -0.28 -8.11
C SER A 206 -31.89 0.21 -9.44
N ALA A 207 -31.27 1.40 -9.44
CA ALA A 207 -30.56 1.92 -10.61
C ALA A 207 -29.31 1.10 -10.97
N ILE A 208 -28.59 0.57 -9.96
CA ILE A 208 -27.32 -0.14 -10.17
C ILE A 208 -27.42 -1.65 -9.98
N ALA A 209 -28.45 -2.16 -9.31
CA ALA A 209 -28.60 -3.59 -9.08
C ALA A 209 -30.05 -4.07 -8.85
N ASN A 210 -30.27 -5.37 -9.09
CA ASN A 210 -31.50 -6.07 -8.72
C ASN A 210 -31.68 -6.07 -7.19
N THR A 211 -32.80 -5.51 -6.72
CA THR A 211 -33.17 -5.42 -5.30
C THR A 211 -33.28 -6.78 -4.60
N ASP A 212 -33.60 -7.86 -5.33
CA ASP A 212 -33.66 -9.22 -4.77
C ASP A 212 -32.30 -9.70 -4.25
N ALA A 213 -31.21 -9.07 -4.71
CA ALA A 213 -29.88 -9.36 -4.18
C ALA A 213 -29.74 -8.91 -2.72
N GLY A 214 -30.44 -7.85 -2.30
CA GLY A 214 -30.42 -7.27 -0.95
C GLY A 214 -29.08 -6.67 -0.50
N LYS A 215 -27.95 -7.18 -1.01
CA LYS A 215 -26.59 -6.73 -0.74
C LYS A 215 -25.68 -7.03 -1.94
N ILE A 216 -24.88 -6.06 -2.34
CA ILE A 216 -23.94 -6.16 -3.48
C ILE A 216 -22.55 -5.66 -3.10
N ASN A 217 -21.53 -6.09 -3.84
CA ASN A 217 -20.21 -5.48 -3.80
C ASN A 217 -20.24 -4.21 -4.64
N VAL A 218 -19.63 -3.13 -4.15
CA VAL A 218 -19.57 -1.85 -4.85
C VAL A 218 -18.18 -1.25 -4.81
N ASN A 219 -17.89 -0.47 -5.84
CA ASN A 219 -16.88 0.57 -5.78
C ASN A 219 -17.59 1.91 -5.58
N PHE A 220 -17.01 2.81 -4.80
CA PHE A 220 -17.54 4.16 -4.63
C PHE A 220 -16.43 5.20 -4.51
N ASN A 221 -16.70 6.41 -4.96
CA ASN A 221 -15.80 7.54 -4.82
C ASN A 221 -16.61 8.83 -4.63
N GLU A 222 -16.08 9.72 -3.80
CA GLU A 222 -16.62 11.07 -3.62
C GLU A 222 -16.50 11.89 -4.91
#